data_AF-A0A2A2G7S9-F1
#
_entry.id   AF-A0A2A2G7S9-F1
#
_cell.length_a   1.000
_cell.length_b   1.000
_cell.length_c   1.000
_cell.angle_alpha   90.00
_cell.angle_beta   90.00
_cell.angle_gamma   90.00
#
_symmetry.space_group_name_H-M   'P 1'
#
loop_
_entity.id
_entity.type
_entity.pdbx_description
1 polymer ?
#
loop_
_entity_poly.entity_id
_entity_poly.type
_entity_poly.pdbx_seq_one_letter_code
_entity_poly.pdbx_strand_id
1 'polypeptide(L)'
;MIIGNEFSKRYQWVLKVIGALSQDDTSKPIPVKKINATLKWDRTEIKHVLEYLQELELINIETIGGPLLYGHITITESGAEKYKNLIDQE
;
A
#
# COMPACT_ATOMS: atom_id res chain seq x y z
N MET A 1 18.55 -5.29 -6.49
CA MET A 1 18.10 -3.88 -6.38
C MET A 1 18.44 -3.40 -4.97
N ILE A 2 19.40 -2.48 -4.81
CA ILE A 2 19.66 -1.87 -3.49
C ILE A 2 18.54 -0.87 -3.28
N ILE A 3 17.54 -1.27 -2.51
CA ILE A 3 16.49 -0.38 -2.08
C ILE A 3 17.11 0.55 -1.05
N GLY A 4 17.21 1.84 -1.36
CA GLY A 4 17.74 2.83 -0.42
C GLY A 4 16.93 2.84 0.87
N ASN A 5 17.60 3.09 2.00
CA ASN A 5 16.98 3.16 3.34
C ASN A 5 15.72 4.05 3.38
N GLU A 6 15.71 5.13 2.59
CA GLU A 6 14.57 6.03 2.48
C GLU A 6 13.35 5.38 1.79
N PHE A 7 13.55 4.66 0.69
CA PHE A 7 12.47 3.95 0.01
C PHE A 7 11.92 2.83 0.90
N SER A 8 12.79 2.15 1.64
CA SER A 8 12.36 1.11 2.60
C SER A 8 11.40 1.66 3.65
N LYS A 9 11.70 2.84 4.21
CA LYS A 9 10.79 3.50 5.16
C LYS A 9 9.48 3.93 4.50
N ARG A 10 9.55 4.42 3.27
CA ARG A 10 8.38 4.87 2.51
C ARG A 10 7.39 3.72 2.28
N TYR A 11 7.81 2.57 1.75
CA TYR A 11 6.85 1.47 1.52
C TYR A 11 6.26 0.93 2.81
N GLN A 12 7.05 0.85 3.90
CA GLN A 12 6.55 0.42 5.20
C GLN A 12 5.46 1.37 5.72
N TRP A 13 5.66 2.67 5.54
CA TRP A 13 4.65 3.66 5.92
C TRP A 13 3.37 3.52 5.09
N VAL A 14 3.49 3.33 3.77
CA VAL A 14 2.33 3.08 2.92
C VAL A 14 1.59 1.81 3.36
N LEU A 15 2.31 0.72 3.62
CA LEU A 15 1.71 -0.53 4.08
C LEU A 15 0.99 -0.35 5.43
N LYS A 16 1.55 0.44 6.36
CA LYS A 16 0.88 0.80 7.62
C LYS A 16 -0.43 1.56 7.40
N VAL A 17 -0.44 2.53 6.49
CA VAL A 17 -1.67 3.28 6.14
C VAL A 17 -2.72 2.33 5.55
N ILE A 18 -2.30 1.41 4.68
CA ILE A 18 -3.21 0.44 4.05
C ILE A 18 -3.78 -0.53 5.09
N GLY A 19 -2.94 -1.11 5.96
CA GLY A 19 -3.38 -1.99 7.04
C GLY A 19 -4.31 -1.31 8.05
N ALA A 20 -4.05 -0.04 8.39
CA ALA A 20 -4.93 0.73 9.25
C ALA A 20 -6.30 1.00 8.59
N LEU A 21 -6.34 1.25 7.28
CA LEU A 21 -7.57 1.48 6.52
C LEU A 21 -8.36 0.18 6.26
N SER A 22 -7.68 -0.96 6.14
CA SER A 22 -8.30 -2.27 5.94
C SER A 22 -9.06 -2.73 7.18
N GLN A 23 -8.63 -2.34 8.39
CA GLN A 23 -9.22 -2.79 9.66
C GLN A 23 -9.19 -4.33 9.78
N ASP A 24 -8.05 -4.94 9.42
CA ASP A 24 -7.86 -6.40 9.36
C ASP A 24 -8.75 -7.16 8.35
N ASP A 25 -9.49 -6.44 7.50
CA ASP A 25 -10.33 -7.03 6.46
C ASP A 25 -9.61 -7.02 5.09
N THR A 26 -9.19 -8.20 4.64
CA THR A 26 -8.51 -8.41 3.35
C THR A 26 -9.46 -8.32 2.15
N SER A 27 -10.78 -8.36 2.37
CA SER A 27 -11.78 -8.22 1.31
C SER A 27 -12.20 -6.77 1.08
N LYS A 28 -11.77 -5.85 1.94
CA LYS A 28 -12.22 -4.46 1.94
C LYS A 28 -11.47 -3.63 0.90
N PRO A 29 -12.15 -3.11 -0.14
CA PRO A 29 -11.52 -2.22 -1.11
C PRO A 29 -11.22 -0.85 -0.49
N ILE A 30 -9.97 -0.43 -0.59
CA ILE A 30 -9.47 0.85 -0.09
C ILE A 30 -9.25 1.79 -1.28
N PRO A 31 -9.96 2.92 -1.36
CA PRO A 31 -9.74 3.88 -2.43
C PRO A 31 -8.34 4.48 -2.37
N VAL A 32 -7.59 4.46 -3.48
CA VAL A 32 -6.24 5.05 -3.54
C VAL A 32 -6.25 6.54 -3.23
N LYS A 33 -7.36 7.23 -3.53
CA LYS A 33 -7.58 8.63 -3.13
C LYS A 33 -7.47 8.84 -1.61
N LYS A 34 -7.93 7.89 -0.78
CA LYS A 34 -7.80 7.97 0.69
C LYS A 34 -6.35 7.80 1.12
N ILE A 35 -5.61 6.88 0.51
CA ILE A 35 -4.19 6.65 0.78
C ILE A 35 -3.38 7.92 0.45
N ASN A 36 -3.64 8.52 -0.71
CA ASN A 36 -2.96 9.75 -1.13
C ASN A 36 -3.29 10.93 -0.21
N ALA A 37 -4.55 11.07 0.23
CA ALA A 37 -4.93 12.13 1.18
C ALA A 37 -4.18 12.03 2.51
N THR A 38 -3.85 10.81 2.97
CA THR A 38 -3.07 10.58 4.19
C THR A 38 -1.60 10.92 4.02
N LEU A 39 -0.99 10.54 2.89
CA LEU A 39 0.46 10.65 2.68
C LEU A 39 0.90 12.00 2.10
N LYS A 40 0.03 12.68 1.35
CA LYS A 40 0.32 13.93 0.62
C LYS A 40 1.51 13.81 -0.36
N TRP A 41 1.70 12.63 -0.95
CA TRP A 41 2.76 12.37 -1.92
C TRP A 41 2.30 12.65 -3.34
N ASP A 42 3.26 12.78 -4.26
CA ASP A 42 2.92 12.91 -5.66
C ASP A 42 2.38 11.58 -6.25
N ARG A 43 1.69 11.69 -7.39
CA ARG A 43 1.02 10.54 -8.02
C ARG A 43 2.00 9.47 -8.50
N THR A 44 3.18 9.87 -8.96
CA THR A 44 4.21 8.97 -9.47
C THR A 44 4.86 8.20 -8.32
N GLU A 45 5.14 8.89 -7.22
CA GLU A 45 5.70 8.28 -6.01
C GLU A 45 4.77 7.23 -5.40
N ILE A 46 3.49 7.57 -5.22
CA ILE A 46 2.48 6.60 -4.72
C ILE A 46 2.37 5.43 -5.68
N LYS A 47 2.35 5.71 -6.99
CA LYS A 47 2.27 4.66 -8.01
C LYS A 47 3.41 3.65 -7.86
N HIS A 48 4.66 4.11 -7.83
CA HIS A 48 5.81 3.22 -7.71
C HIS A 48 5.77 2.39 -6.42
N VAL A 49 5.32 2.97 -5.31
CA VAL A 49 5.22 2.24 -4.04
C VAL A 49 4.09 1.21 -4.06
N LEU A 50 2.93 1.54 -4.64
CA LEU A 50 1.83 0.59 -4.78
C LEU A 50 2.19 -0.56 -5.72
N GLU A 51 2.83 -0.27 -6.86
CA GLU A 51 3.33 -1.30 -7.79
C GLU A 51 4.34 -2.21 -7.08
N TYR A 52 5.27 -1.63 -6.32
CA TYR A 52 6.23 -2.39 -5.54
C TYR A 52 5.56 -3.28 -4.47
N LEU A 53 4.56 -2.77 -3.74
CA LEU A 53 3.80 -3.57 -2.76
C LEU A 53 3.02 -4.71 -3.42
N GLN A 54 2.50 -4.49 -4.63
CA GLN A 54 1.83 -5.52 -5.42
C GLN A 54 2.83 -6.57 -5.92
N GLU A 55 4.02 -6.18 -6.38
CA GLU A 55 5.10 -7.09 -6.76
C GLU A 55 5.55 -7.97 -5.59
N LEU A 56 5.47 -7.46 -4.36
CA LEU A 56 5.69 -8.22 -3.13
C LEU A 56 4.48 -9.04 -2.68
N GLU A 57 3.39 -9.05 -3.44
CA GLU A 57 2.14 -9.76 -3.14
C GLU A 57 1.48 -9.32 -1.82
N LEU A 58 1.76 -8.10 -1.34
CA LEU A 58 1.23 -7.56 -0.08
C LEU A 58 -0.13 -6.86 -0.29
N ILE A 59 -0.43 -6.46 -1.51
CA ILE A 59 -1.70 -5.84 -1.89
C ILE A 59 -2.12 -6.32 -3.29
N ASN A 60 -3.41 -6.24 -3.57
CA ASN A 60 -3.93 -6.29 -4.93
C ASN A 60 -4.38 -4.91 -5.37
N ILE A 61 -4.06 -4.54 -6.61
CA ILE A 61 -4.51 -3.28 -7.20
C ILE A 61 -5.71 -3.56 -8.10
N GLU A 62 -6.82 -2.91 -7.80
CA GLU A 62 -8.06 -2.96 -8.59
C GLU A 62 -8.22 -1.66 -9.38
N THR A 63 -7.89 -1.72 -10.67
CA THR A 63 -7.95 -0.59 -11.57
C THR A 63 -9.38 -0.43 -12.12
N ILE A 64 -10.01 0.72 -11.89
CA ILE A 64 -11.30 1.06 -12.51
C ILE A 64 -11.03 2.24 -13.45
N GLY A 65 -11.02 1.99 -14.77
CA GLY A 65 -10.99 3.06 -15.78
C GLY A 65 -9.64 3.31 -16.48
N GLY A 66 -8.75 2.32 -16.54
CA GLY A 66 -7.54 2.37 -17.37
C GLY A 66 -6.23 2.63 -16.61
N PRO A 67 -5.08 2.62 -17.31
CA PRO A 67 -3.73 2.48 -16.73
C PRO A 67 -3.25 3.63 -15.82
N LEU A 68 -4.06 4.67 -15.63
CA LEU A 68 -3.74 5.87 -14.86
C LEU A 68 -4.61 6.04 -13.61
N LEU A 69 -5.58 5.15 -13.38
CA LEU A 69 -6.56 5.27 -12.31
C LEU A 69 -6.55 4.01 -11.45
N TYR A 70 -5.63 3.94 -10.49
CA TYR A 70 -5.83 3.01 -9.38
C TYR A 70 -7.13 3.41 -8.67
N GLY A 71 -8.15 2.57 -8.81
CA GLY A 71 -9.45 2.81 -8.22
C GLY A 71 -9.38 2.46 -6.75
N HIS A 72 -9.16 1.17 -6.50
CA HIS A 72 -9.10 0.60 -5.18
C HIS A 72 -7.89 -0.34 -5.06
N ILE A 73 -7.52 -0.63 -3.83
CA ILE A 73 -6.61 -1.73 -3.51
C ILE A 73 -7.23 -2.57 -2.40
N THR A 74 -6.86 -3.84 -2.34
CA THR A 74 -7.13 -4.72 -1.19
C THR A 74 -5.81 -5.17 -0.59
N ILE A 75 -5.77 -5.37 0.73
CA ILE A 75 -4.60 -5.95 1.39
C ILE A 75 -4.70 -7.47 1.32
N THR A 76 -3.59 -8.15 1.03
CA THR A 76 -3.55 -9.62 1.06
C THR A 76 -3.34 -10.11 2.50
N GLU A 77 -3.46 -11.43 2.71
CA GLU A 77 -3.13 -12.04 4.00
C GLU A 77 -1.66 -11.80 4.38
N SER A 78 -0.74 -11.95 3.42
CA SER A 78 0.70 -11.67 3.62
C SER A 78 0.96 -10.19 3.90
N GLY A 79 0.21 -9.29 3.24
CA GLY A 79 0.22 -7.86 3.53
C GLY A 79 -0.21 -7.53 4.96
N ALA A 80 -1.30 -8.14 5.41
CA ALA A 80 -1.83 -7.96 6.76
C ALA A 80 -0.87 -8.51 7.84
N GLU A 81 -0.27 -9.68 7.59
CA GLU A 81 0.77 -10.24 8.47
C GLU A 81 2.01 -9.32 8.53
N LYS A 82 2.47 -8.84 7.37
CA LYS A 82 3.59 -7.90 7.31
C LYS A 82 3.29 -6.60 8.04
N TYR A 83 2.07 -6.08 7.92
CA TYR A 83 1.60 -4.92 8.67
C TYR A 83 1.68 -5.16 10.19
N LYS A 84 1.17 -6.29 10.69
CA LYS A 84 1.24 -6.67 12.11
C LYS A 84 2.67 -6.70 12.62
N ASN A 85 3.57 -7.35 11.88
CA ASN A 85 4.99 -7.37 12.22
C ASN A 85 5.64 -5.97 12.28
N LEU A 86 5.16 -5.00 11.50
CA LEU A 86 5.71 -3.63 11.48
C LEU A 86 5.18 -2.74 12.61
N ILE A 87 4.00 -3.04 13.17
CA ILE A 87 3.45 -2.33 14.33
C ILE A 87 3.94 -2.93 15.65
N ASP A 88 4.25 -4.23 15.68
CA ASP A 88 4.79 -4.92 16.86
C ASP A 88 6.27 -4.57 17.14
N GLN A 89 6.96 -3.94 16.19
CA GLN A 89 8.36 -3.49 16.29
C GLN A 89 8.51 -2.00 16.63
N GLU A 90 7.43 -1.26 16.87
CA GLU A 90 7.43 0.12 17.38
C GLU A 90 7.26 0.15 18.92
#